data_AF-A0A223V155-F1
#
_entry.id   AF-A0A223V155-F1
#
_cell.length_a   1.000
_cell.length_b   1.000
_cell.length_c   1.000
_cell.angle_alpha   90.00
_cell.angle_beta   90.00
_cell.angle_gamma   90.00
#
_symmetry.space_group_name_H-M   'P 1'
#
loop_
_entity.id
_entity.type
_entity.pdbx_description
1 polymer ?
#
loop_
_entity_poly.entity_id
_entity_poly.type
_entity_poly.pdbx_seq_one_letter_code
_entity_poly.pdbx_strand_id
1 'polypeptide(L)'
;MKTNISSTIKSITLFAFLFLAFQINAQEVKWLSWNEAAELAATDKNPKKVFIDVYTDWCGWCKKMDKDTFQNPEVAAYMSENFYMVKLDGEGKEPIEFKGKTYKFVPSGRKGYHELAAALMQGRLSYPTTIFLDQEFNMLSPVPGYQKPEPFLNIARYFGDDIYKEKDWKTYSGAR
;
A
#
# COMPACT_ATOMS: atom_id res chain seq x y z
N MET A 1 -1.55 -69.68 19.59
CA MET A 1 -0.18 -69.21 19.32
C MET A 1 -0.27 -68.05 18.34
N LYS A 2 -0.07 -66.81 18.80
CA LYS A 2 -0.20 -65.58 17.97
C LYS A 2 1.18 -65.21 17.44
N THR A 3 1.37 -65.18 16.12
CA THR A 3 2.59 -64.64 15.49
C THR A 3 2.34 -63.24 14.95
N ASN A 4 3.33 -62.38 15.20
CA ASN A 4 3.31 -60.93 15.07
C ASN A 4 3.39 -60.47 13.61
N ILE A 5 2.43 -59.66 13.19
CA ILE A 5 2.57 -58.72 12.07
C ILE A 5 2.97 -57.39 12.71
N SER A 6 4.27 -57.16 12.88
CA SER A 6 4.77 -55.90 13.41
C SER A 6 5.99 -55.45 12.62
N SER A 7 5.96 -54.14 12.30
CA SER A 7 7.14 -53.32 12.03
C SER A 7 7.68 -53.27 10.59
N THR A 8 6.86 -52.84 9.64
CA THR A 8 7.44 -52.17 8.44
C THR A 8 6.63 -50.98 7.92
N ILE A 9 5.39 -50.77 8.38
CA ILE A 9 4.49 -49.73 7.82
C ILE A 9 4.54 -48.40 8.61
N LYS A 10 5.19 -48.35 9.78
CA LYS A 10 5.18 -47.14 10.64
C LYS A 10 6.19 -46.05 10.27
N SER A 11 7.10 -46.29 9.33
CA SER A 11 8.19 -45.33 9.04
C SER A 11 7.99 -44.46 7.80
N ILE A 12 6.91 -44.63 7.03
CA ILE A 12 6.69 -43.85 5.79
C ILE A 12 5.63 -42.75 5.97
N THR A 13 4.74 -42.88 6.96
CA THR A 13 3.61 -41.94 7.13
C THR A 13 3.96 -40.66 7.91
N LEU A 14 5.15 -40.57 8.51
CA LEU A 14 5.53 -39.39 9.31
C LEU A 14 6.29 -38.31 8.51
N PHE A 15 6.76 -38.62 7.30
CA PHE A 15 7.54 -37.67 6.49
C PHE A 15 6.71 -36.85 5.49
N ALA A 16 5.46 -37.26 5.23
CA ALA A 16 4.59 -36.57 4.26
C ALA A 16 3.84 -35.36 4.84
N PHE A 17 3.82 -35.18 6.17
CA PHE A 17 3.06 -34.12 6.83
C PHE A 17 3.88 -32.86 7.16
N LEU A 18 5.21 -32.87 6.94
CA LEU A 18 6.09 -31.73 7.24
C LEU A 18 6.44 -30.87 6.01
N PHE A 19 5.80 -31.14 4.87
CA PHE A 19 5.99 -30.41 3.62
C PHE A 19 4.72 -29.69 3.16
N LEU A 20 3.91 -29.20 4.10
CA LEU A 20 3.09 -28.02 3.82
C LEU A 20 4.05 -26.82 3.78
N ALA A 21 4.85 -26.78 2.70
CA ALA A 21 5.66 -25.63 2.37
C ALA A 21 4.69 -24.45 2.33
N PHE A 22 4.86 -23.53 3.28
CA PHE A 22 4.35 -22.18 3.18
C PHE A 22 4.85 -21.64 1.84
N GLN A 23 4.01 -21.75 0.81
CA GLN A 23 4.19 -21.03 -0.44
C GLN A 23 3.93 -19.58 -0.06
N ILE A 24 4.98 -18.90 0.44
CA ILE A 24 4.99 -17.45 0.49
C ILE A 24 5.03 -17.04 -0.99
N ASN A 25 3.85 -16.92 -1.59
CA ASN A 25 3.72 -16.22 -2.85
C ASN A 25 4.19 -14.80 -2.54
N ALA A 26 5.37 -14.44 -3.03
CA ALA A 26 5.81 -13.06 -3.06
C ALA A 26 4.86 -12.33 -4.01
N GLN A 27 3.73 -11.88 -3.48
CA GLN A 27 2.71 -11.22 -4.26
C GLN A 27 3.21 -9.80 -4.53
N GLU A 28 3.54 -9.52 -5.78
CA GLU A 28 3.86 -8.17 -6.20
C GLU A 28 2.65 -7.27 -5.96
N VAL A 29 2.92 -6.04 -5.51
CA VAL A 29 1.89 -5.01 -5.37
C VAL A 29 1.23 -4.75 -6.73
N LYS A 30 -0.10 -4.89 -6.79
CA LYS A 30 -0.89 -4.45 -7.94
C LYS A 30 -1.14 -2.95 -7.82
N TRP A 31 -0.44 -2.17 -8.63
CA TRP A 31 -0.70 -0.74 -8.78
C TRP A 31 -1.90 -0.49 -9.68
N LEU A 32 -2.73 0.47 -9.28
CA LEU A 32 -3.93 0.91 -9.96
C LEU A 32 -3.79 2.38 -10.38
N SER A 33 -4.47 2.74 -11.46
CA SER A 33 -4.82 4.13 -11.72
C SER A 33 -5.85 4.63 -10.70
N TRP A 34 -5.99 5.95 -10.61
CA TRP A 34 -7.04 6.57 -9.77
C TRP A 34 -8.43 6.03 -10.11
N ASN A 35 -8.76 5.96 -11.41
CA ASN A 35 -10.08 5.56 -11.86
C ASN A 35 -10.37 4.09 -11.55
N GLU A 36 -9.38 3.21 -11.71
CA GLU A 36 -9.54 1.79 -11.34
C GLU A 36 -9.79 1.61 -9.84
N ALA A 37 -9.06 2.35 -9.00
CA ALA A 37 -9.29 2.29 -7.55
C ALA A 37 -10.66 2.86 -7.15
N ALA A 38 -11.10 3.94 -7.79
CA ALA A 38 -12.44 4.51 -7.58
C ALA A 38 -13.55 3.54 -8.00
N GLU A 39 -13.39 2.85 -9.13
CA GLU A 39 -14.32 1.84 -9.60
C GLU A 39 -14.38 0.62 -8.66
N LEU A 40 -13.21 0.11 -8.23
CA LEU A 40 -13.15 -1.00 -7.28
C LEU A 40 -13.80 -0.65 -5.94
N ALA A 41 -13.49 0.52 -5.38
CA ALA A 41 -14.09 0.96 -4.13
C ALA A 41 -15.62 1.15 -4.23
N ALA A 42 -16.15 1.50 -5.40
CA ALA A 42 -17.59 1.64 -5.64
C ALA A 42 -18.30 0.30 -5.86
N THR A 43 -17.59 -0.74 -6.29
CA THR A 43 -18.17 -2.02 -6.72
C THR A 43 -17.89 -3.17 -5.75
N ASP A 44 -16.83 -3.09 -4.95
CA ASP A 44 -16.48 -4.12 -3.97
C ASP A 44 -17.47 -4.12 -2.80
N LYS A 45 -17.91 -5.32 -2.40
CA LYS A 45 -18.84 -5.48 -1.26
C LYS A 45 -18.24 -5.03 0.07
N ASN A 46 -16.92 -5.16 0.20
CA ASN A 46 -16.14 -4.78 1.36
C ASN A 46 -14.94 -3.97 0.85
N PRO A 47 -15.11 -2.66 0.57
CA PRO A 47 -14.05 -1.86 -0.01
C PRO A 47 -12.84 -1.76 0.92
N LYS A 48 -11.65 -1.81 0.34
CA LYS A 48 -10.39 -1.54 1.04
C LYS A 48 -10.19 -0.03 1.20
N LYS A 49 -9.32 0.36 2.14
CA LYS A 49 -8.79 1.72 2.22
C LYS A 49 -7.97 2.04 0.96
N VAL A 50 -7.69 3.31 0.69
CA VAL A 50 -6.89 3.69 -0.48
C VAL A 50 -5.53 4.21 -0.05
N PHE A 51 -4.48 3.65 -0.64
CA PHE A 51 -3.12 4.13 -0.51
C PHE A 51 -2.69 4.74 -1.84
N ILE A 52 -2.11 5.94 -1.81
CA ILE A 52 -1.64 6.61 -3.03
C ILE A 52 -0.16 6.93 -2.87
N ASP A 53 0.66 6.45 -3.79
CA ASP A 53 2.03 6.92 -3.94
C ASP A 53 2.08 8.04 -4.98
N VAL A 54 2.33 9.27 -4.52
CA VAL A 54 2.48 10.43 -5.38
C VAL A 54 3.95 10.60 -5.75
N TYR A 55 4.25 10.43 -7.03
CA TYR A 55 5.61 10.43 -7.57
C TYR A 55 5.77 11.42 -8.73
N THR A 56 7.00 11.55 -9.23
CA THR A 56 7.30 12.14 -10.54
C THR A 56 8.40 11.32 -11.23
N ASP A 57 8.45 11.34 -12.56
CA ASP A 57 9.40 10.53 -13.34
C ASP A 57 10.88 10.80 -13.04
N TRP A 58 11.20 12.03 -12.63
CA TRP A 58 12.55 12.48 -12.32
C TRP A 58 12.93 12.26 -10.85
N CYS A 59 11.98 11.87 -9.99
CA CYS A 59 12.19 11.70 -8.56
C CYS A 59 12.99 10.42 -8.24
N GLY A 60 14.28 10.58 -7.94
CA GLY A 60 15.15 9.45 -7.55
C GLY A 60 14.73 8.75 -6.25
N TRP A 61 14.25 9.50 -5.27
CA TRP A 61 13.77 8.94 -4.00
C TRP A 61 12.48 8.14 -4.13
N CYS A 62 11.62 8.49 -5.10
CA CYS A 62 10.42 7.74 -5.43
C CYS A 62 10.80 6.35 -5.97
N LYS A 63 11.71 6.30 -6.95
CA LYS A 63 12.25 5.03 -7.49
C LYS A 63 12.93 4.17 -6.43
N LYS A 64 13.62 4.81 -5.48
CA LYS A 64 14.22 4.11 -4.33
C LYS A 64 13.16 3.56 -3.37
N MET A 65 12.08 4.30 -3.10
CA MET A 65 10.97 3.83 -2.27
C MET A 65 10.25 2.64 -2.91
N ASP A 66 10.03 2.69 -4.23
CA ASP A 66 9.46 1.57 -4.98
C ASP A 66 10.27 0.28 -4.79
N LYS A 67 11.58 0.36 -5.01
CA LYS A 67 12.48 -0.79 -4.94
C LYS A 67 12.71 -1.29 -3.52
N ASP A 68 12.95 -0.39 -2.57
CA ASP A 68 13.37 -0.79 -1.24
C ASP A 68 12.17 -1.15 -0.36
N THR A 69 11.06 -0.41 -0.49
CA THR A 69 9.95 -0.41 0.46
C THR A 69 8.74 -1.13 -0.09
N PHE A 70 8.21 -0.74 -1.25
CA PHE A 70 6.99 -1.36 -1.77
C PHE A 70 7.20 -2.77 -2.33
N GLN A 71 8.44 -3.13 -2.68
CA GLN A 71 8.84 -4.50 -3.06
C GLN A 71 9.32 -5.34 -1.87
N ASN A 72 9.41 -4.77 -0.66
CA ASN A 72 9.69 -5.58 0.53
C ASN A 72 8.53 -6.57 0.76
N PRO A 73 8.78 -7.88 0.94
CA PRO A 73 7.70 -8.88 1.00
C PRO A 73 6.66 -8.64 2.10
N GLU A 74 7.08 -8.18 3.28
CA GLU A 74 6.16 -7.93 4.39
C GLU A 74 5.28 -6.70 4.10
N VAL A 75 5.89 -5.65 3.53
CA VAL A 75 5.16 -4.45 3.10
C VAL A 75 4.20 -4.79 1.98
N ALA A 76 4.65 -5.48 0.93
CA ALA A 76 3.84 -5.82 -0.24
C ALA A 76 2.62 -6.66 0.16
N ALA A 77 2.82 -7.67 1.02
CA ALA A 77 1.74 -8.52 1.52
C ALA A 77 0.70 -7.70 2.30
N TYR A 78 1.14 -6.94 3.30
CA TYR A 78 0.25 -6.14 4.13
C TYR A 78 -0.49 -5.09 3.31
N MET A 79 0.20 -4.37 2.42
CA MET A 79 -0.42 -3.32 1.62
C MET A 79 -1.43 -3.88 0.62
N SER A 80 -1.11 -4.99 -0.04
CA SER A 80 -2.02 -5.63 -1.01
C SER A 80 -3.28 -6.17 -0.34
N GLU A 81 -3.18 -6.65 0.89
CA GLU A 81 -4.32 -7.14 1.65
C GLU A 81 -5.25 -5.99 2.08
N ASN A 82 -4.68 -4.87 2.54
CA ASN A 82 -5.43 -3.84 3.26
C ASN A 82 -5.79 -2.59 2.43
N PHE A 83 -5.15 -2.38 1.28
CA PHE A 83 -5.33 -1.16 0.48
C PHE A 83 -5.54 -1.41 -1.01
N TYR A 84 -6.31 -0.54 -1.66
CA TYR A 84 -6.15 -0.29 -3.09
C TYR A 84 -4.94 0.62 -3.29
N MET A 85 -3.92 0.12 -3.98
CA MET A 85 -2.65 0.82 -4.16
C MET A 85 -2.67 1.61 -5.47
N VAL A 86 -2.58 2.93 -5.37
CA VAL A 86 -2.69 3.86 -6.49
C VAL A 86 -1.33 4.51 -6.77
N LYS A 87 -0.95 4.56 -8.04
CA LYS A 87 0.14 5.42 -8.52
C LYS A 87 -0.43 6.70 -9.07
N LEU A 88 0.05 7.85 -8.57
CA LEU A 88 -0.35 9.16 -9.06
C LEU A 88 0.88 9.96 -9.46
N ASP A 89 1.01 10.27 -10.76
CA ASP A 89 2.02 11.21 -11.23
C ASP A 89 1.59 12.63 -10.82
N GLY A 90 2.37 13.25 -9.93
CA GLY A 90 2.16 14.61 -9.46
C GLY A 90 2.33 15.68 -10.53
N GLU A 91 2.92 15.34 -11.68
CA GLU A 91 3.09 16.20 -12.86
C GLU A 91 2.32 15.67 -14.08
N GLY A 92 1.45 14.67 -13.88
CA GLY A 92 0.64 14.06 -14.93
C GLY A 92 -0.25 15.08 -15.64
N LYS A 93 -0.47 14.88 -16.94
CA LYS A 93 -1.25 15.81 -17.79
C LYS A 93 -2.71 15.41 -17.97
N GLU A 94 -3.02 14.14 -17.76
CA GLU A 94 -4.35 13.61 -17.96
C GLU A 94 -5.31 14.13 -16.88
N PRO A 95 -6.49 14.65 -17.26
CA PRO A 95 -7.50 15.06 -16.30
C PRO A 95 -8.00 13.88 -15.46
N ILE A 96 -8.26 14.14 -14.18
CA ILE A 96 -8.83 13.14 -13.27
C ILE A 96 -10.14 13.66 -12.71
N GLU A 97 -11.21 12.88 -12.82
CA GLU A 97 -12.50 13.20 -12.20
C GLU A 97 -12.60 12.57 -10.82
N PHE A 98 -12.97 13.37 -9.83
CA PHE A 98 -13.18 12.89 -8.48
C PHE A 98 -14.20 13.74 -7.73
N LYS A 99 -15.18 13.08 -7.10
CA LYS A 99 -16.26 13.71 -6.32
C LYS A 99 -16.94 14.88 -7.07
N GLY A 100 -17.23 14.66 -8.36
CA GLY A 100 -17.91 15.66 -9.22
C GLY A 100 -17.05 16.85 -9.65
N LYS A 101 -15.74 16.82 -9.38
CA LYS A 101 -14.77 17.83 -9.84
C LYS A 101 -13.76 17.20 -10.78
N THR A 102 -13.48 17.87 -11.90
CA THR A 102 -12.35 17.56 -12.77
C THR A 102 -11.11 18.29 -12.27
N TYR A 103 -10.06 17.55 -11.94
CA TYR A 103 -8.74 18.04 -11.61
C TYR A 103 -7.85 17.98 -12.85
N LYS A 104 -7.07 19.03 -13.09
CA LYS A 104 -6.27 19.18 -14.32
C LYS A 104 -4.81 19.49 -14.01
N PHE A 105 -3.99 19.42 -15.05
CA PHE A 105 -2.62 19.93 -14.99
C PHE A 105 -2.59 21.46 -14.95
N VAL A 106 -1.71 22.01 -14.12
CA VAL A 106 -1.43 23.44 -13.99
C VAL A 106 0.01 23.71 -14.41
N PRO A 107 0.21 24.50 -15.49
CA PRO A 107 1.53 25.01 -15.84
C PRO A 107 2.06 25.91 -14.69
N SER A 108 3.20 25.54 -14.11
CA SER A 108 3.84 26.30 -13.03
C SER A 108 5.34 25.97 -12.98
N GLY A 109 6.19 27.00 -12.94
CA GLY A 109 7.63 26.81 -13.02
C GLY A 109 8.04 26.04 -14.27
N ARG A 110 9.03 25.15 -14.15
CA ARG A 110 9.53 24.34 -15.29
C ARG A 110 8.74 23.06 -15.56
N LYS A 111 7.96 22.58 -14.59
CA LYS A 111 7.37 21.24 -14.61
C LYS A 111 5.85 21.23 -14.51
N GLY A 112 5.26 22.22 -13.84
CA GLY A 112 3.85 22.23 -13.48
C GLY A 112 3.53 21.25 -12.37
N TYR A 113 2.25 21.03 -12.14
CA TYR A 113 1.74 20.04 -11.20
C TYR A 113 0.29 19.66 -11.55
N HIS A 114 -0.17 18.52 -11.07
CA HIS A 114 -1.55 18.09 -11.19
C HIS A 114 -2.36 18.57 -9.97
N GLU A 115 -3.53 19.19 -10.19
CA GLU A 115 -4.36 19.76 -9.11
C GLU A 115 -4.76 18.72 -8.05
N LEU A 116 -5.01 17.47 -8.46
CA LEU A 116 -5.37 16.41 -7.51
C LEU A 116 -4.20 16.09 -6.58
N ALA A 117 -2.98 16.00 -7.10
CA ALA A 117 -1.79 15.78 -6.29
C ALA A 117 -1.58 16.94 -5.30
N ALA A 118 -1.72 18.19 -5.77
CA ALA A 118 -1.65 19.37 -4.90
C ALA A 118 -2.72 19.35 -3.80
N ALA A 119 -3.95 18.96 -4.12
CA ALA A 119 -5.03 18.87 -3.13
C ALA A 119 -4.75 17.78 -2.07
N LEU A 120 -4.34 16.59 -2.50
CA LEU A 120 -4.03 15.46 -1.60
C LEU A 120 -2.83 15.76 -0.69
N MET A 121 -1.80 16.43 -1.23
CA MET A 121 -0.60 16.84 -0.51
C MET A 121 -0.77 18.15 0.26
N GLN A 122 -2.00 18.70 0.33
CA GLN A 122 -2.34 19.93 1.05
C GLN A 122 -1.46 21.13 0.63
N GLY A 123 -1.18 21.23 -0.67
CA GLY A 123 -0.36 22.27 -1.30
C GLY A 123 1.14 22.09 -1.13
N ARG A 124 1.61 21.06 -0.40
CA ARG A 124 3.04 20.80 -0.17
C ARG A 124 3.58 19.79 -1.17
N LEU A 125 3.89 20.25 -2.38
CA LEU A 125 4.41 19.42 -3.48
C LEU A 125 5.86 18.97 -3.22
N SER A 126 6.03 17.93 -2.41
CA SER A 126 7.30 17.25 -2.11
C SER A 126 7.21 15.77 -2.46
N TYR A 127 8.17 15.23 -3.21
CA TYR A 127 8.13 13.85 -3.70
C TYR A 127 9.28 12.99 -3.10
N PRO A 128 9.03 11.72 -2.76
CA PRO A 128 7.72 11.07 -2.74
C PRO A 128 6.84 11.62 -1.61
N THR A 129 5.53 11.56 -1.77
CA THR A 129 4.57 11.67 -0.66
C THR A 129 3.54 10.57 -0.83
N THR A 130 3.28 9.86 0.26
CA THR A 130 2.22 8.84 0.28
C THR A 130 0.97 9.41 0.93
N ILE A 131 -0.21 8.99 0.48
CA ILE A 131 -1.50 9.45 1.00
C ILE A 131 -2.30 8.24 1.44
N PHE A 132 -2.85 8.32 2.65
CA PHE A 132 -3.77 7.33 3.18
C PHE A 132 -5.19 7.92 3.20
N LEU A 133 -6.13 7.23 2.59
CA LEU A 133 -7.56 7.54 2.62
C LEU A 133 -8.34 6.36 3.20
N ASP A 134 -9.49 6.63 3.78
CA ASP A 134 -10.44 5.58 4.14
C ASP A 134 -11.18 5.03 2.90
N GLN A 135 -12.09 4.10 3.13
CA GLN A 135 -12.89 3.42 2.10
C GLN A 135 -13.78 4.39 1.30
N GLU A 136 -14.16 5.53 1.90
CA GLU A 136 -14.99 6.57 1.30
C GLU A 136 -14.17 7.72 0.67
N PHE A 137 -12.85 7.50 0.52
CA PHE A 137 -11.89 8.49 0.05
C PHE A 137 -11.88 9.77 0.88
N ASN A 138 -12.08 9.67 2.20
CA ASN A 138 -11.80 10.75 3.13
C ASN A 138 -10.32 10.71 3.51
N MET A 139 -9.74 11.90 3.69
CA MET A 139 -8.33 12.06 4.01
C MET A 139 -8.03 11.53 5.42
N LEU A 140 -7.13 10.55 5.53
CA LEU A 140 -6.54 10.18 6.82
C LEU A 140 -5.26 10.99 7.06
N SER A 141 -4.26 10.85 6.18
CA SER A 141 -3.05 11.67 6.27
C SER A 141 -2.21 11.61 4.98
N PRO A 142 -1.60 12.74 4.58
CA PRO A 142 -0.38 12.72 3.77
C PRO A 142 0.84 12.38 4.65
N VAL A 143 1.79 11.64 4.09
CA VAL A 143 3.04 11.22 4.72
C VAL A 143 4.18 11.52 3.75
N PRO A 144 4.88 12.66 3.90
CA PRO A 144 5.93 13.07 2.97
C PRO A 144 7.24 12.31 3.20
N GLY A 145 7.99 12.19 2.12
CA GLY A 145 9.36 11.71 2.13
C GLY A 145 9.50 10.19 2.03
N TYR A 146 10.72 9.77 1.70
CA TYR A 146 11.10 8.37 1.64
C TYR A 146 10.99 7.69 3.01
N GLN A 147 10.35 6.53 3.04
CA GLN A 147 10.29 5.66 4.22
C GLN A 147 10.98 4.35 3.91
N LYS A 148 11.81 3.85 4.84
CA LYS A 148 12.33 2.47 4.81
C LYS A 148 11.21 1.47 5.11
N PRO A 149 11.38 0.16 4.80
CA PRO A 149 10.35 -0.86 5.00
C PRO A 149 9.69 -0.84 6.38
N GLU A 150 10.47 -0.96 7.44
CA GLU A 150 9.93 -1.09 8.81
C GLU A 150 9.18 0.18 9.29
N PRO A 151 9.75 1.41 9.18
CA PRO A 151 8.99 2.62 9.47
C PRO A 151 7.72 2.77 8.63
N PHE A 152 7.79 2.46 7.33
CA PHE A 152 6.64 2.52 6.44
C PHE A 152 5.54 1.55 6.88
N LEU A 153 5.89 0.30 7.20
CA LEU A 153 4.93 -0.69 7.65
C LEU A 153 4.26 -0.29 8.96
N ASN A 154 5.00 0.34 9.88
CA ASN A 154 4.43 0.86 11.12
C ASN A 154 3.37 1.94 10.84
N ILE A 155 3.63 2.85 9.91
CA ILE A 155 2.67 3.86 9.45
C ILE A 155 1.46 3.20 8.77
N ALA A 156 1.70 2.23 7.89
CA ALA A 156 0.64 1.52 7.18
C ALA A 156 -0.28 0.74 8.14
N ARG A 157 0.26 0.14 9.20
CA ARG A 157 -0.51 -0.50 10.28
C ARG A 157 -1.35 0.49 11.07
N TYR A 158 -0.78 1.65 11.40
CA TYR A 158 -1.51 2.70 12.10
C TYR A 158 -2.82 3.12 11.40
N PHE A 159 -2.78 3.23 10.07
CA PHE A 159 -3.98 3.57 9.27
C PHE A 159 -4.80 2.35 8.86
N GLY A 160 -4.16 1.26 8.45
CA GLY A 160 -4.83 0.07 7.95
C GLY A 160 -5.64 -0.63 9.04
N ASP A 161 -5.04 -0.80 10.22
CA ASP A 161 -5.62 -1.47 11.38
C ASP A 161 -6.50 -0.55 12.24
N ASP A 162 -6.84 0.65 11.74
CA ASP A 162 -7.70 1.64 12.41
C ASP A 162 -7.19 2.15 13.78
N ILE A 163 -5.91 1.97 14.08
CA ILE A 163 -5.31 2.38 15.37
C ILE A 163 -5.45 3.89 15.60
N TYR A 164 -5.45 4.68 14.53
CA TYR A 164 -5.66 6.13 14.57
C TYR A 164 -7.01 6.56 15.17
N LYS A 165 -8.00 5.66 15.25
CA LYS A 165 -9.30 5.94 15.88
C LYS A 165 -9.22 5.95 17.40
N GLU A 166 -8.23 5.28 17.98
CA GLU A 166 -8.10 5.08 19.42
C GLU A 166 -6.89 5.81 20.02
N LYS A 167 -5.80 5.92 19.27
CA LYS A 167 -4.53 6.48 19.74
C LYS A 167 -3.98 7.44 18.71
N ASP A 168 -3.41 8.55 19.17
CA ASP A 168 -2.65 9.44 18.30
C ASP A 168 -1.31 8.82 17.89
N TRP A 169 -0.72 9.36 16.82
CA TRP A 169 0.53 8.85 16.24
C TRP A 169 1.70 8.87 17.23
N LYS A 170 1.80 9.89 18.09
CA LYS A 170 2.91 10.01 19.03
C LYS A 170 2.85 8.87 20.04
N THR A 171 1.66 8.61 20.57
CA THR A 171 1.40 7.51 21.51
C THR A 171 1.66 6.14 20.86
N TYR A 172 1.24 5.94 19.61
CA TYR A 172 1.42 4.66 18.91
C TYR A 172 2.88 4.40 18.49
N SER A 173 3.53 5.39 17.87
CA SER A 173 4.88 5.24 17.32
C SER A 173 5.99 5.25 18.36
N GLY A 174 5.70 5.70 19.58
CA GLY A 174 6.71 5.91 20.62
C GLY A 174 7.69 7.05 20.30
N ALA A 175 7.38 7.90 19.31
CA ALA A 175 8.17 9.08 18.99
C ALA A 175 8.12 10.07 20.17
N ARG A 176 9.30 10.49 20.66
CA ARG A 176 9.41 11.43 21.77
C ARG A 176 9.29 12.87 21.29
#